data_AF-A0A7L2R6B4-F1
#
_entry.id   AF-A0A7L2R6B4-F1
#
_cell.length_a   1.000
_cell.length_b   1.000
_cell.length_c   1.000
_cell.angle_alpha   90.00
_cell.angle_beta   90.00
_cell.angle_gamma   90.00
#
_symmetry.space_group_name_H-M   'P 1'
#
loop_
_entity.id
_entity.type
_entity.pdbx_description
1 polymer ?
#
loop_
_entity_poly.entity_id
_entity_poly.type
_entity_poly.pdbx_seq_one_letter_code
_entity_poly.pdbx_strand_id
1 'polypeptide(L)' 'MAGAFRIGDQLILEEEDNESYIPKEQEIRYFAPTIGIDPDKESELLWLARECLVTPLPPEWKA' A
#
# COMPACT_ATOMS: atom_id res chain seq x y z
N MET A 1 -7.10 13.23 10.88
CA MET A 1 -8.56 13.33 11.10
C MET A 1 -9.11 13.33 9.69
N ALA A 2 -9.55 12.18 9.19
CA ALA A 2 -9.92 12.04 7.79
C ALA A 2 -11.08 13.00 7.48
N GLY A 3 -10.80 14.02 6.66
CA GLY A 3 -11.78 14.99 6.23
C GLY A 3 -12.57 14.44 5.06
N ALA A 4 -13.82 14.06 5.30
CA ALA A 4 -14.75 13.82 4.19
C ALA A 4 -15.58 15.09 4.01
N PHE A 5 -15.41 15.80 2.89
CA PHE A 5 -16.19 17.00 2.58
C PHE A 5 -17.10 16.77 1.36
N ARG A 6 -18.24 17.47 1.33
CA ARG A 6 -19.26 17.32 0.29
C ARG A 6 -19.28 18.53 -0.65
N ILE A 7 -19.27 18.27 -1.95
CA ILE A 7 -19.57 19.27 -2.98
C ILE A 7 -20.85 18.84 -3.70
N GLY A 8 -21.96 19.51 -3.38
CA GLY A 8 -23.29 19.06 -3.81
C GLY A 8 -23.62 17.67 -3.26
N ASP A 9 -23.96 16.74 -4.15
CA ASP A 9 -24.25 15.33 -3.82
C ASP A 9 -23.00 14.43 -3.82
N GLN A 10 -21.82 14.95 -4.20
CA GLN A 10 -20.60 14.16 -4.27
C GLN A 10 -19.84 14.21 -2.94
N LEU A 11 -19.40 13.04 -2.48
CA LEU A 11 -18.52 12.88 -1.33
C LEU A 11 -17.07 12.85 -1.83
N ILE A 12 -16.25 13.81 -1.39
CA ILE A 12 -14.82 13.80 -1.62
C ILE A 12 -14.17 13.15 -0.39
N LEU A 13 -13.40 12.10 -0.64
CA LEU A 13 -12.55 11.45 0.35
C LEU A 13 -11.17 12.08 0.24
N GLU A 14 -10.72 12.78 1.27
CA GLU A 14 -9.32 13.18 1.35
C GLU A 14 -8.48 11.94 1.60
N GLU A 15 -7.60 11.61 0.65
CA GLU A 15 -6.58 10.59 0.87
C GLU A 15 -5.59 11.17 1.89
N GLU A 16 -5.63 10.68 3.13
CA GLU A 16 -4.51 10.88 4.06
C GLU A 16 -3.33 10.09 3.47
N ASP A 17 -2.52 10.75 2.62
CA ASP A 17 -1.20 10.29 2.20
C ASP A 17 -0.36 10.13 3.48
N ASN A 18 -0.50 8.97 4.14
CA ASN A 18 0.29 8.67 5.32
C ASN A 18 1.69 8.30 4.82
N GLU A 19 2.54 9.31 4.63
CA GLU A 19 3.95 9.16 4.25
C GLU A 19 4.71 8.19 5.17
N SER A 20 4.16 7.86 6.34
CA SER A 20 4.69 6.86 7.28
C SER A 20 3.99 5.49 7.23
N TYR A 21 3.35 5.12 6.12
CA TYR A 21 2.71 3.81 6.00
C TYR A 21 3.73 2.67 6.21
N ILE A 22 3.54 1.91 7.29
CA ILE A 22 4.32 0.72 7.61
C ILE A 22 3.40 -0.49 7.39
N PRO A 23 3.60 -1.28 6.32
CA PRO A 23 2.78 -2.45 6.06
C PRO A 23 2.96 -3.47 7.19
N LYS A 24 1.87 -4.12 7.57
CA LYS A 24 1.89 -5.20 8.56
C LYS A 24 2.44 -6.47 7.93
N GLU A 25 3.02 -7.33 8.77
CA GLU A 25 3.54 -8.63 8.35
C GLU A 25 2.52 -9.47 7.56
N GLN A 26 1.25 -9.43 7.96
CA GLN A 26 0.16 -10.13 7.25
C GLN A 26 -0.05 -9.59 5.83
N GLU A 27 0.08 -8.28 5.62
CA GLU A 27 -0.08 -7.65 4.30
C GLU A 27 1.11 -8.03 3.39
N ILE A 28 2.32 -8.03 3.94
CA ILE A 28 3.54 -8.45 3.24
C ILE A 28 3.40 -9.92 2.81
N ARG A 29 2.98 -10.81 3.73
CA ARG A 29 2.75 -12.23 3.44
C ARG A 29 1.64 -12.47 2.42
N TYR A 30 0.59 -11.65 2.43
CA TYR A 30 -0.49 -11.72 1.46
C TYR A 30 -0.05 -11.23 0.07
N PHE A 31 0.83 -10.23 0.01
CA PHE A 31 1.33 -9.68 -1.24
C PHE A 31 2.40 -10.55 -1.90
N ALA A 32 3.26 -11.22 -1.11
CA ALA A 32 4.38 -12.02 -1.60
C ALA A 32 4.04 -12.98 -2.77
N PRO A 33 2.92 -13.74 -2.77
CA PRO A 33 2.56 -14.60 -3.90
C PRO A 33 2.31 -13.85 -5.21
N THR A 34 1.93 -12.56 -5.16
CA THR A 34 1.71 -11.72 -6.35
C THR A 34 2.99 -11.52 -7.16
N ILE A 35 4.13 -11.48 -6.48
CA ILE A 35 5.47 -11.38 -7.10
C ILE A 35 6.16 -12.75 -7.19
N GLY A 36 5.44 -13.84 -6.93
CA GLY A 36 5.93 -15.21 -7.04
C GLY A 36 6.75 -15.72 -5.85
N ILE A 37 6.69 -15.06 -4.69
CA ILE A 37 7.38 -15.48 -3.47
C ILE A 37 6.44 -16.31 -2.59
N ASP A 38 6.89 -17.50 -2.16
CA ASP A 38 6.19 -18.30 -1.17
C ASP A 38 6.50 -17.82 0.26
N PRO A 39 5.55 -17.23 1.01
CA PRO A 39 5.82 -16.63 2.32
C PRO A 39 6.25 -17.62 3.40
N ASP A 40 6.00 -18.91 3.21
CA ASP A 40 6.36 -19.95 4.17
C ASP A 40 7.66 -20.68 3.79
N LYS A 41 8.00 -20.74 2.49
CA LYS A 41 9.26 -21.35 2.03
C LYS A 41 10.41 -20.36 1.84
N GLU A 42 10.10 -19.12 1.49
CA GLU A 42 11.05 -18.07 1.09
C GLU A 42 10.86 -16.83 1.97
N SER A 43 10.75 -17.05 3.28
CA SER A 43 10.50 -15.99 4.26
C SER A 43 11.58 -14.89 4.27
N GLU A 44 12.81 -15.23 3.90
CA GLU A 44 13.95 -14.32 3.73
C GLU A 44 13.79 -13.36 2.56
N LEU A 45 12.86 -13.63 1.63
CA LEU A 45 12.55 -12.76 0.50
C LEU A 45 11.34 -11.84 0.78
N LEU A 46 10.67 -11.96 1.92
CA LEU A 46 9.50 -11.14 2.26
C LEU A 46 9.81 -9.63 2.31
N TRP A 47 11.07 -9.24 2.52
CA TRP A 47 11.45 -7.83 2.43
C TRP A 47 11.23 -7.24 1.03
N LEU A 48 11.30 -8.04 -0.04
CA LEU A 48 10.99 -7.58 -1.41
C LEU A 48 9.50 -7.22 -1.54
N ALA A 49 8.62 -8.06 -0.99
CA ALA A 49 7.19 -7.78 -0.95
C ALA A 49 6.87 -6.52 -0.13
N ARG A 50 7.60 -6.30 0.98
CA ARG A 50 7.51 -5.06 1.76
C ARG A 50 7.90 -3.84 0.93
N GLU A 51 9.03 -3.89 0.24
CA GLU A 51 9.51 -2.79 -0.59
C GLU A 51 8.49 -2.43 -1.68
N CYS A 52 7.89 -3.43 -2.34
CA CYS A 52 6.83 -3.18 -3.32
C CYS A 52 5.61 -2.45 -2.73
N LEU A 53 5.24 -2.74 -1.48
CA LEU A 53 4.09 -2.11 -0.82
C LEU A 53 4.37 -0.67 -0.37
N VAL A 54 5.61 -0.33 -0.07
CA VAL A 54 6.00 1.04 0.37
C VAL A 54 6.51 1.90 -0.78
N THR A 55 6.80 1.30 -1.94
CA THR A 55 7.31 2.04 -3.09
C THR A 55 6.24 3.03 -3.55
N PRO A 56 6.54 4.35 -3.55
CA PRO A 56 5.59 5.34 -4.01
C PRO A 56 5.27 5.12 -5.48
N LEU A 57 4.04 5.45 -5.89
CA LEU A 57 3.69 5.39 -7.30
C LEU A 57 4.60 6.33 -8.10
N PRO A 58 4.93 5.96 -9.35
CA PRO A 58 5.68 6.84 -10.24
C PRO A 58 5.02 8.24 -10.32
N PRO A 59 5.80 9.32 -10.35
CA PRO A 59 5.26 10.68 -10.40
C PRO A 59 4.33 10.92 -11.60
N GLU A 60 4.54 10.19 -12.70
CA GLU A 60 3.67 10.22 -13.89
C GLU A 60 2.31 9.54 -13.70
N TRP A 61 2.09 8.80 -12.60
CA TRP A 61 0.84 8.12 -12.28
C TRP A 61 0.01 8.86 -11.21
N LYS A 62 0.51 9.98 -10.66
CA LYS A 62 -0.29 10.88 -9.84
C LYS A 62 -1.24 11.67 -10.76
N ALA A 63 -2.54 11.41 -10.62
CA ALA A 63 -3.62 12.21 -11.23
C ALA A 63 -3.82 13.54 -10.48
#